data_AF-A0A9D8NAR3-F1
#
_entry.id   AF-A0A9D8NAR3-F1
#
_cell.length_a   1.000
_cell.length_b   1.000
_cell.length_c   1.000
_cell.angle_alpha   90.00
_cell.angle_beta   90.00
_cell.angle_gamma   90.00
#
_symmetry.space_group_name_H-M   'P 1'
#
loop_
_entity.id
_entity.type
_entity.pdbx_description
1 polymer ?
#
loop_
_entity_poly.entity_id
_entity_poly.type
_entity_poly.pdbx_seq_one_letter_code
_entity_poly.pdbx_strand_id
1 'polypeptide(L)'
;AIEKKLPGFPIVLHGSSSVPQEYVDIINTHGGKLPDAVGIPEEQLRKAAKSAVCKINIDSDSRLAMTAAVRKVFVDKPGEFDPRKYLGPARDEMKKLYMHKIVNVLGSANKAR
;
A
#
# COMPACT_ATOMS: atom_id res chain seq x y z
N ALA A 1 -16.16 -19.40 -11.98
CA ALA A 1 -14.91 -18.67 -11.68
C ALA A 1 -13.82 -19.12 -12.64
N ILE A 2 -12.93 -18.22 -13.05
CA ILE A 2 -11.84 -18.49 -14.00
C ILE A 2 -10.95 -19.67 -13.55
N GLU A 3 -10.73 -19.81 -12.24
CA GLU A 3 -10.00 -20.91 -11.61
C GLU A 3 -10.54 -22.30 -11.93
N LYS A 4 -11.86 -22.46 -12.09
CA LYS A 4 -12.46 -23.76 -12.49
C LYS A 4 -12.18 -24.11 -13.96
N LYS A 5 -11.96 -23.09 -14.81
CA LYS A 5 -11.65 -23.27 -16.23
C LYS A 5 -10.15 -23.48 -16.48
N LEU A 6 -9.30 -23.01 -15.56
CA LEU A 6 -7.84 -23.07 -15.64
C LEU A 6 -7.25 -23.59 -14.31
N PRO A 7 -7.48 -24.88 -13.97
CA PRO A 7 -7.01 -25.43 -12.72
C PRO A 7 -5.47 -25.41 -12.65
N GLY A 8 -4.94 -24.86 -11.55
CA GLY A 8 -3.49 -24.76 -11.33
C GLY A 8 -2.78 -23.65 -12.11
N PHE A 9 -3.48 -22.88 -12.95
CA PHE A 9 -2.86 -21.77 -13.66
C PHE A 9 -2.65 -20.57 -12.71
N PRO A 10 -1.43 -19.98 -12.65
CA PRO A 10 -1.16 -18.84 -11.79
C PRO A 10 -1.89 -17.57 -12.27
N ILE A 11 -2.66 -16.93 -11.39
CA ILE A 11 -3.43 -15.71 -11.71
C ILE A 11 -2.76 -14.47 -11.11
N VAL A 12 -2.79 -13.37 -11.87
CA VAL A 12 -2.27 -12.05 -11.46
C VAL A 12 -3.43 -11.06 -11.32
N LEU A 13 -3.47 -10.32 -10.22
CA LEU A 13 -4.36 -9.17 -10.05
C LEU A 13 -3.59 -7.86 -10.27
N HIS A 14 -4.12 -7.02 -11.16
CA HIS A 14 -3.64 -5.67 -11.41
C HIS A 14 -4.51 -4.64 -10.67
N GLY A 15 -4.00 -3.41 -10.50
CA GLY A 15 -4.78 -2.31 -9.91
C GLY A 15 -5.33 -2.60 -8.51
N SER A 16 -4.58 -3.36 -7.69
CA SER A 16 -5.09 -3.98 -6.47
C SER A 16 -4.66 -3.23 -5.19
N SER A 17 -4.42 -1.93 -5.31
CA SER A 17 -4.11 -1.08 -4.16
C SER A 17 -5.36 -0.89 -3.29
N SER A 18 -5.20 -0.94 -1.96
CA SER A 18 -6.35 -0.82 -1.05
C SER A 18 -6.66 0.63 -0.66
N VAL A 19 -5.74 1.55 -0.93
CA VAL A 19 -5.84 2.98 -0.61
C VAL A 19 -6.13 3.19 0.88
N PRO A 20 -5.13 3.03 1.77
CA PRO A 20 -5.31 3.22 3.20
C PRO A 20 -5.74 4.66 3.50
N GLN A 21 -6.90 4.82 4.13
CA GLN A 21 -7.50 6.14 4.38
C GLN A 21 -6.66 6.98 5.35
N GLU A 22 -5.90 6.35 6.26
CA GLU A 22 -4.96 7.08 7.14
C GLU A 22 -3.98 7.95 6.34
N TYR A 23 -3.46 7.46 5.21
CA TYR A 23 -2.54 8.22 4.39
C TYR A 23 -3.26 9.28 3.55
N VAL A 24 -4.48 8.98 3.08
CA VAL A 24 -5.34 9.95 2.38
C VAL A 24 -5.65 11.14 3.29
N ASP A 25 -6.01 10.88 4.54
CA ASP A 25 -6.34 11.89 5.54
C ASP A 25 -5.13 12.77 5.88
N ILE A 26 -3.95 12.16 6.08
CA ILE A 26 -2.70 12.90 6.28
C ILE A 26 -2.42 13.79 5.07
N ILE A 27 -2.53 13.26 3.85
CA ILE A 27 -2.29 14.06 2.64
C ILE A 27 -3.27 15.24 2.56
N ASN A 28 -4.56 15.01 2.80
CA ASN A 28 -5.60 16.04 2.74
C ASN A 28 -5.41 17.14 3.80
N THR A 29 -5.00 16.76 5.01
CA THR A 29 -4.73 17.72 6.11
C THR A 29 -3.40 18.47 5.95
N HIS A 30 -2.48 17.97 5.11
CA HIS A 30 -1.15 18.55 4.89
C HIS A 30 -0.98 19.08 3.45
N GLY A 31 -1.99 19.81 2.98
CA GLY A 31 -1.96 20.58 1.74
C GLY A 31 -2.07 19.75 0.45
N GLY A 32 -2.49 18.49 0.53
CA GLY A 32 -2.88 17.67 -0.61
C GLY A 32 -4.39 17.68 -0.83
N LYS A 33 -4.85 17.11 -1.94
CA LYS A 33 -6.28 17.01 -2.28
C LYS A 33 -6.57 15.71 -3.02
N LEU A 34 -7.17 14.76 -2.31
CA LEU A 34 -7.52 13.41 -2.77
C LEU A 34 -8.99 13.09 -2.40
N PRO A 35 -9.99 13.79 -2.98
CA PRO A 35 -11.39 13.69 -2.53
C PRO A 35 -12.04 12.34 -2.82
N ASP A 36 -11.61 11.63 -3.86
CA ASP A 36 -12.24 10.39 -4.35
C ASP A 36 -11.28 9.19 -4.30
N ALA A 37 -10.31 9.22 -3.39
CA ALA A 37 -9.33 8.14 -3.26
C ALA A 37 -9.96 6.92 -2.56
N VAL A 38 -10.38 5.94 -3.36
CA VAL A 38 -10.94 4.66 -2.91
C VAL A 38 -10.14 3.51 -3.49
N GLY A 39 -9.94 2.45 -2.71
CA GLY A 39 -9.22 1.25 -3.13
C GLY A 39 -10.00 -0.03 -2.87
N ILE A 40 -9.37 -1.16 -3.18
CA ILE A 40 -9.98 -2.48 -3.00
C ILE A 40 -9.94 -2.87 -1.52
N PRO A 41 -11.06 -3.28 -0.90
CA PRO A 41 -11.06 -3.74 0.48
C PRO A 41 -10.06 -4.88 0.71
N GLU A 42 -9.24 -4.76 1.76
CA GLU A 42 -8.18 -5.75 2.03
C GLU A 42 -8.74 -7.16 2.27
N GLU A 43 -9.96 -7.28 2.75
CA GLU A 43 -10.64 -8.58 2.89
C GLU A 43 -10.83 -9.29 1.54
N GLN A 44 -11.14 -8.53 0.47
CA GLN A 44 -11.26 -9.09 -0.87
C GLN A 44 -9.90 -9.54 -1.41
N LEU A 45 -8.84 -8.74 -1.17
CA LEU A 45 -7.47 -9.10 -1.53
C LEU A 45 -7.02 -10.36 -0.76
N ARG A 46 -7.36 -10.47 0.52
CA ARG A 46 -7.08 -11.66 1.34
C ARG A 46 -7.82 -12.89 0.84
N LYS A 47 -9.07 -12.73 0.41
CA LYS A 47 -9.85 -13.82 -0.20
C LYS A 47 -9.23 -14.25 -1.53
N ALA A 48 -8.78 -13.31 -2.34
CA ALA A 48 -8.09 -13.59 -3.59
C ALA A 48 -6.75 -14.31 -3.38
N ALA A 49 -5.94 -13.87 -2.42
CA ALA A 49 -4.65 -14.50 -2.09
C ALA A 49 -4.78 -15.96 -1.60
N LYS A 50 -5.98 -16.42 -1.22
CA LYS A 50 -6.28 -17.80 -0.85
C LYS A 50 -6.78 -18.67 -2.02
N SER A 51 -6.93 -18.11 -3.22
CA SER A 51 -7.33 -18.85 -4.44
C SER A 51 -6.13 -19.03 -5.39
N ALA A 52 -6.37 -19.34 -6.66
CA ALA A 52 -5.35 -19.38 -7.71
C ALA A 52 -4.58 -18.06 -7.99
N VAL A 53 -4.88 -16.95 -7.30
CA VAL A 53 -4.10 -15.70 -7.42
C VAL A 53 -2.75 -15.84 -6.71
N CYS A 54 -1.66 -15.73 -7.46
CA CYS A 54 -0.30 -15.85 -6.95
C CYS A 54 0.48 -14.52 -6.95
N LYS A 55 -0.06 -13.48 -7.59
CA LYS A 55 0.57 -12.15 -7.70
C LYS A 55 -0.48 -11.05 -7.61
N ILE A 56 -0.26 -10.09 -6.73
CA ILE A 56 -1.14 -8.93 -6.53
C ILE A 56 -0.30 -7.67 -6.69
N ASN A 57 -0.64 -6.82 -7.65
CA ASN A 57 0.10 -5.59 -7.93
C ASN A 57 -0.44 -4.45 -7.04
N ILE A 58 0.43 -3.93 -6.18
CA ILE A 58 0.16 -2.80 -5.29
C ILE A 58 1.22 -1.74 -5.55
N ASP A 59 0.80 -0.51 -5.83
CA ASP A 59 1.70 0.60 -6.13
C ASP A 59 1.19 1.87 -5.43
N SER A 60 -0.07 2.26 -5.70
CA SER A 60 -0.68 3.47 -5.13
C SER A 60 -0.58 3.55 -3.60
N ASP A 61 -0.72 2.43 -2.88
CA ASP A 61 -0.59 2.42 -1.41
C ASP A 61 0.78 2.94 -0.96
N SER A 62 1.86 2.53 -1.63
CA SER A 62 3.23 2.96 -1.28
C SER A 62 3.48 4.43 -1.61
N ARG A 63 2.92 4.90 -2.73
CA ARG A 63 2.97 6.32 -3.12
C ARG A 63 2.23 7.19 -2.09
N LEU A 64 1.09 6.72 -1.58
CA LEU A 64 0.33 7.40 -0.53
C LEU A 64 1.13 7.46 0.78
N ALA A 65 1.68 6.33 1.23
CA ALA A 65 2.49 6.27 2.46
C ALA A 65 3.70 7.23 2.39
N MET A 66 4.44 7.21 1.28
CA MET A 66 5.57 8.11 1.07
C MET A 66 5.12 9.58 1.05
N THR A 67 4.09 9.90 0.27
CA THR A 67 3.61 11.28 0.11
C THR A 67 3.07 11.85 1.42
N ALA A 68 2.33 11.05 2.19
CA ALA A 68 1.81 11.43 3.50
C ALA A 68 2.95 11.80 4.46
N ALA A 69 3.96 10.93 4.56
CA ALA A 69 5.12 11.17 5.43
C ALA A 69 5.92 12.41 5.04
N VAL A 70 6.19 12.60 3.74
CA VAL A 70 6.93 13.78 3.24
C VAL A 70 6.15 15.06 3.51
N ARG A 71 4.84 15.10 3.18
CA ARG A 71 3.99 16.28 3.43
C ARG A 71 3.93 16.64 4.91
N LYS A 72 3.80 15.64 5.77
CA LYS A 72 3.80 15.83 7.22
C LYS A 72 5.08 16.51 7.70
N VAL A 73 6.25 16.05 7.24
CA VAL A 73 7.54 16.68 7.61
C VAL A 73 7.62 18.11 7.11
N PHE A 74 7.21 18.40 5.87
CA PHE A 74 7.26 19.74 5.31
C PHE A 74 6.35 20.75 6.02
N VAL A 75 5.18 20.30 6.49
CA VAL A 75 4.26 21.15 7.26
C VAL A 75 4.74 21.32 8.71
N ASP A 76 5.12 20.24 9.38
CA ASP A 76 5.51 20.29 10.79
C ASP A 76 6.88 20.93 11.02
N LYS A 77 7.77 20.85 10.03
CA LYS A 77 9.16 21.32 10.09
C LYS A 77 9.52 22.11 8.83
N PRO A 78 8.99 23.33 8.64
CA PRO A 78 9.16 24.10 7.40
C PRO A 78 10.60 24.49 7.08
N GLY A 79 11.49 24.51 8.08
CA GLY A 79 12.94 24.74 7.88
C GLY A 79 13.73 23.48 7.53
N GLU A 80 13.10 22.30 7.54
CA GLU A 80 13.78 21.05 7.23
C GLU A 80 13.99 20.91 5.71
N PHE A 81 15.25 20.88 5.31
CA PHE A 81 15.66 20.80 3.90
C PHE A 81 16.49 19.55 3.60
N ASP A 82 16.98 18.85 4.63
CA ASP A 82 17.80 17.65 4.44
C ASP A 82 16.93 16.50 3.94
N PRO A 83 17.17 15.97 2.72
CA PRO A 83 16.39 14.87 2.17
C PRO A 83 16.28 13.64 3.06
N ARG A 84 17.30 13.38 3.87
CA ARG A 84 17.31 12.23 4.77
C ARG A 84 16.24 12.37 5.85
N LYS A 85 15.87 13.60 6.22
CA LYS A 85 14.95 13.90 7.32
C LYS A 85 13.47 13.77 6.92
N TYR A 86 13.15 13.88 5.63
CA TYR A 86 11.80 13.60 5.12
C TYR A 86 11.69 12.26 4.37
N LEU A 87 12.75 11.80 3.70
CA LEU A 87 12.77 10.48 3.04
C LEU A 87 12.98 9.32 4.03
N GLY A 88 13.67 9.56 5.15
CA GLY A 88 13.80 8.58 6.23
C GLY A 88 12.44 8.13 6.77
N PRO A 89 11.61 9.05 7.31
CA PRO A 89 10.26 8.74 7.75
C PRO A 89 9.38 8.14 6.64
N ALA A 90 9.51 8.62 5.39
CA ALA A 90 8.74 8.10 4.27
C ALA A 90 9.07 6.64 3.95
N ARG A 91 10.35 6.26 4.00
CA ARG A 91 10.79 4.87 3.87
C ARG A 91 10.25 4.00 5.00
N ASP A 92 10.26 4.53 6.23
CA ASP A 92 9.80 3.78 7.40
C ASP A 92 8.29 3.50 7.33
N GLU A 93 7.48 4.47 6.87
CA GLU A 93 6.05 4.28 6.60
C GLU A 93 5.79 3.27 5.48
N MET A 94 6.53 3.34 4.36
CA MET A 94 6.43 2.33 3.31
C MET A 94 6.78 0.92 3.83
N LYS A 95 7.81 0.79 4.67
CA LYS A 95 8.18 -0.49 5.27
C LYS A 95 7.06 -1.02 6.17
N LYS A 96 6.47 -0.18 7.02
CA LYS A 96 5.31 -0.51 7.87
C LYS A 96 4.13 -1.00 7.02
N LEU A 97 3.79 -0.28 5.96
CA LEU A 97 2.75 -0.67 5.00
C LEU A 97 3.05 -2.06 4.40
N TYR A 98 4.25 -2.28 3.86
CA TYR A 98 4.59 -3.56 3.24
C TYR A 98 4.54 -4.73 4.24
N MET A 99 5.04 -4.53 5.47
CA MET A 99 4.95 -5.54 6.53
C MET A 99 3.49 -5.89 6.85
N HIS A 100 2.62 -4.88 6.99
CA HIS A 100 1.17 -5.10 7.17
C HIS A 100 0.57 -5.90 6.00
N LYS A 101 0.84 -5.50 4.76
CA LYS A 101 0.34 -6.20 3.57
C LYS A 101 0.79 -7.66 3.54
N ILE A 102 2.08 -7.93 3.76
CA ILE A 102 2.66 -9.28 3.71
C ILE A 102 2.04 -10.19 4.78
N VAL A 103 1.90 -9.69 6.01
CA VAL A 103 1.43 -10.49 7.15
C VAL A 103 -0.09 -10.62 7.16
N ASN A 104 -0.81 -9.51 7.01
CA ASN A 104 -2.24 -9.44 7.29
C ASN A 104 -3.13 -9.55 6.04
N VAL A 105 -2.58 -9.33 4.84
CA VAL A 105 -3.38 -9.28 3.59
C VAL A 105 -2.99 -10.40 2.63
N LEU A 106 -1.72 -10.47 2.25
CA LEU A 106 -1.21 -11.33 1.19
C LEU A 106 -0.83 -12.73 1.68
N GLY A 107 -0.53 -12.90 2.97
CA GLY A 107 -0.22 -14.20 3.57
C GLY A 107 1.11 -14.81 3.14
N SER A 108 2.04 -14.00 2.60
CA SER A 108 3.35 -14.45 2.12
C SER A 108 4.45 -14.41 3.20
N ALA A 109 4.12 -14.00 4.42
CA ALA A 109 5.07 -14.00 5.55
C ALA A 109 5.68 -15.40 5.79
N ASN A 110 6.99 -15.43 6.07
CA ASN A 110 7.75 -16.66 6.35
C ASN A 110 7.72 -17.73 5.25
N LYS A 111 7.56 -17.33 3.98
CA LYS A 111 7.58 -18.23 2.82
C LYS A 111 8.87 -18.19 1.99
N ALA A 112 9.81 -17.32 2.35
CA ALA A 112 11.15 -17.30 1.75
C ALA A 112 11.93 -18.57 2.14
N ARG A 113 12.70 -19.11 1.19
CA ARG A 113 13.57 -20.28 1.37
C ARG A 113 15.02 -19.87 1.20
#